data_AF-A0A5E7ULC9-F1
#
_entry.id   AF-A0A5E7ULC9-F1
#
_cell.length_a   1.000
_cell.length_b   1.000
_cell.length_c   1.000
_cell.angle_alpha   90.00
_cell.angle_beta   90.00
_cell.angle_gamma   90.00
#
_symmetry.space_group_name_H-M   'P 1'
#
loop_
_entity.id
_entity.type
_entity.pdbx_description
1 polymer ?
#
loop_
_entity_poly.entity_id
_entity_poly.type
_entity_poly.pdbx_seq_one_letter_code
_entity_poly.pdbx_strand_id
1 'polypeptide(L)'
;MSHNKTLTTASGAPVADNQNSRSAGPRGPLLLDDFHLIEKLAHFNRENIPERRVHAKGSGAYGTFTVTRDITQYTSAKLFESIGKQTPTFLRFSTVGGERGSADTERDPRGFALKFYTEEGNWDIVGNNTPVFFIRDPLKFPDFIHTQKRLPQSNLKSAQAMWDFWSHSPEALHQVTILFSDRGIPDGYRHMHGFGSHTYSLINATGERHWVKWHYKTQQGIKNLAPAEAARLAGTDPDYAQRDLFEAIERGEYPKWSVCIQVMTEAQAAAHYENPFDVTKTWSQKEFPLIEVGVLELNRNPLNYFAEVEQAAFGPSNMVPGVGLSPDRMLQGRVFAYADAHRYRIGTNHQQLPVNAPRSPVNTYQRDGSMAFGSNGGATPNYEPNSYVDSPKQAPRYAEPALALSGAADRYDHREDTDYYSHAGALFRLMSDQQKALLVGNIAGAMAGVSSDVVDRQLQHFFRADPAYGEAIATLLNVQLNEV
;
A
#
# COMPACT_ATOMS: atom_id res chain seq x y z
N MET A 1 -30.68 18.09 -24.72
CA MET A 1 -31.32 19.28 -24.11
C MET A 1 -30.54 19.61 -22.86
N SER A 2 -29.86 20.75 -22.81
CA SER A 2 -29.20 21.18 -21.57
C SER A 2 -30.28 21.73 -20.63
N HIS A 3 -30.74 20.91 -19.69
CA HIS A 3 -31.54 21.41 -18.59
C HIS A 3 -30.65 22.34 -17.76
N ASN A 4 -30.97 23.64 -17.74
CA ASN A 4 -30.33 24.58 -16.82
C ASN A 4 -30.47 24.02 -15.40
N LYS A 5 -29.36 23.83 -14.69
CA LYS A 5 -29.35 23.30 -13.33
C LYS A 5 -29.59 24.44 -12.34
N THR A 6 -30.64 24.32 -11.53
CA THR A 6 -30.94 25.25 -10.44
C THR A 6 -30.17 24.83 -9.18
N LEU A 7 -29.51 25.77 -8.50
CA LEU A 7 -28.87 25.53 -7.21
C LEU A 7 -29.94 25.26 -6.14
N THR A 8 -29.71 24.27 -5.28
CA THR A 8 -30.63 23.92 -4.19
C THR A 8 -29.90 23.78 -2.86
N THR A 9 -30.65 23.85 -1.76
CA THR A 9 -30.22 23.33 -0.45
C THR A 9 -30.11 21.80 -0.49
N ALA A 10 -29.57 21.19 0.57
CA ALA A 10 -29.51 19.73 0.71
C ALA A 10 -30.91 19.09 0.84
N SER A 11 -31.90 19.85 1.30
CA SER A 11 -33.32 19.45 1.31
C SER A 11 -34.03 19.63 -0.04
N GLY A 12 -33.34 20.13 -1.07
CA GLY A 12 -33.87 20.30 -2.43
C GLY A 12 -34.63 21.61 -2.68
N ALA A 13 -34.63 22.55 -1.74
CA ALA A 13 -35.27 23.85 -1.95
C ALA A 13 -34.42 24.73 -2.88
N PRO A 14 -34.99 25.38 -3.92
CA PRO A 14 -34.25 26.28 -4.80
C PRO A 14 -33.62 27.45 -4.05
N VAL A 15 -32.37 27.77 -4.38
CA VAL A 15 -31.62 28.89 -3.81
C VAL A 15 -31.82 30.12 -4.69
N ALA A 16 -32.47 31.16 -4.15
CA ALA A 16 -32.75 32.39 -4.88
C ALA A 16 -31.54 33.33 -4.98
N ASP A 17 -30.71 33.40 -3.94
CA ASP A 17 -29.49 34.23 -3.89
C ASP A 17 -28.35 33.44 -3.25
N ASN A 18 -27.19 33.44 -3.91
CA ASN A 18 -25.95 32.80 -3.43
C ASN A 18 -24.77 33.78 -3.39
N GLN A 19 -25.06 35.08 -3.53
CA GLN A 19 -24.11 36.19 -3.52
C GLN A 19 -24.22 37.00 -2.22
N ASN A 20 -25.45 37.14 -1.68
CA ASN A 20 -25.72 37.96 -0.50
C ASN A 20 -26.31 37.14 0.65
N SER A 21 -25.80 37.37 1.86
CA SER A 21 -26.43 36.86 3.09
C SER A 21 -27.55 37.77 3.56
N ARG A 22 -28.50 37.22 4.31
CA ARG A 22 -29.61 37.98 4.89
C ARG A 22 -29.10 38.88 6.02
N SER A 23 -29.39 40.18 5.93
CA SER A 23 -28.94 41.21 6.87
C SER A 23 -30.04 42.18 7.27
N ALA A 24 -29.87 42.87 8.40
CA ALA A 24 -30.75 43.94 8.87
C ALA A 24 -30.52 45.26 8.09
N GLY A 25 -30.96 45.29 6.83
CA GLY A 25 -30.69 46.37 5.89
C GLY A 25 -29.33 46.26 5.20
N PRO A 26 -29.03 47.07 4.17
CA PRO A 26 -27.90 46.83 3.25
C PRO A 26 -26.49 46.84 3.87
N ARG A 27 -26.34 47.34 5.10
CA ARG A 27 -25.06 47.40 5.85
C ARG A 27 -25.21 46.94 7.31
N GLY A 28 -26.30 46.25 7.62
CA GLY A 28 -26.59 45.76 8.97
C GLY A 28 -25.94 44.41 9.28
N PRO A 29 -26.04 43.94 10.53
CA PRO A 29 -25.59 42.61 10.91
C PRO A 29 -26.39 41.50 10.19
N LEU A 30 -25.80 40.31 10.10
CA LEU A 30 -26.45 39.12 9.53
C LEU A 30 -27.52 38.56 10.47
N LEU A 31 -28.51 37.90 9.89
CA LEU A 31 -29.56 37.21 10.62
C LEU A 31 -29.26 35.70 10.69
N LEU A 32 -29.55 35.09 11.85
CA LEU A 32 -29.34 33.65 12.06
C LEU A 32 -30.31 32.78 11.24
N ASP A 33 -31.42 33.34 10.78
CA ASP A 33 -32.44 32.64 10.00
C ASP A 33 -32.11 32.53 8.49
N ASP A 34 -30.89 32.89 8.09
CA ASP A 34 -30.33 32.59 6.76
C ASP A 34 -29.93 31.11 6.65
N PHE A 35 -30.91 30.23 6.44
CA PHE A 35 -30.70 28.78 6.39
C PHE A 35 -29.65 28.35 5.35
N HIS A 36 -29.67 28.96 4.15
CA HIS A 36 -28.72 28.61 3.08
C HIS A 36 -27.28 28.93 3.49
N LEU A 37 -27.04 30.11 4.09
CA LEU A 37 -25.73 30.47 4.63
C LEU A 37 -25.26 29.44 5.67
N ILE A 38 -26.12 29.13 6.65
CA ILE A 38 -25.76 28.25 7.77
C ILE A 38 -25.50 26.82 7.27
N GLU A 39 -26.36 26.26 6.42
CA GLU A 39 -26.18 24.91 5.86
C GLU A 39 -24.89 24.80 5.04
N LYS A 40 -24.65 25.78 4.15
CA LYS A 40 -23.45 25.82 3.30
C LYS A 40 -22.16 25.88 4.11
N LEU A 41 -22.09 26.76 5.11
CA LEU A 41 -20.91 26.87 5.99
C LEU A 41 -20.73 25.64 6.88
N ALA A 42 -21.83 25.06 7.38
CA ALA A 42 -21.78 23.87 8.22
C ALA A 42 -21.26 22.64 7.47
N HIS A 43 -21.64 22.48 6.20
CA HIS A 43 -21.11 21.42 5.34
C HIS A 43 -19.63 21.64 5.01
N PHE A 44 -19.26 22.86 4.61
CA PHE A 44 -17.87 23.24 4.33
C PHE A 44 -16.92 22.88 5.49
N ASN A 45 -17.32 23.19 6.73
CA ASN A 45 -16.53 22.88 7.93
C ASN A 45 -16.33 21.36 8.19
N ARG A 46 -17.02 20.48 7.44
CA ARG A 46 -17.01 19.02 7.63
C ARG A 46 -16.58 18.26 6.37
N GLU A 47 -16.01 18.94 5.37
CA GLU A 47 -15.52 18.30 4.14
C GLU A 47 -14.30 17.38 4.40
N ASN A 48 -13.43 17.75 5.35
CA ASN A 48 -12.24 16.96 5.66
C ASN A 48 -12.56 15.76 6.55
N ILE A 49 -12.01 14.61 6.17
CA ILE A 49 -11.92 13.39 7.01
C ILE A 49 -10.46 13.19 7.45
N PRO A 50 -10.18 12.33 8.44
CA PRO A 50 -8.81 11.96 8.75
C PRO A 50 -8.10 11.41 7.50
N GLU A 51 -6.87 11.86 7.24
CA GLU A 51 -6.02 11.22 6.25
C GLU A 51 -5.64 9.79 6.69
N ARG A 52 -5.08 9.00 5.78
CA ARG A 52 -4.49 7.71 6.16
C ARG A 52 -3.30 7.95 7.10
N ARG A 53 -3.16 7.11 8.13
CA ARG A 53 -2.04 7.23 9.09
C ARG A 53 -0.66 7.14 8.42
N VAL A 54 -0.58 6.35 7.35
CA VAL A 54 0.56 6.22 6.45
C VAL A 54 0.02 6.18 5.02
N HIS A 55 0.84 6.49 4.02
CA HIS A 55 0.39 6.55 2.63
C HIS A 55 -0.72 7.58 2.36
N ALA A 56 -0.68 8.71 3.07
CA ALA A 56 -1.67 9.78 2.96
C ALA A 56 -1.65 10.44 1.57
N LYS A 57 -0.46 10.82 1.07
CA LYS A 57 -0.28 11.31 -0.30
C LYS A 57 -0.34 10.17 -1.31
N GLY A 58 -1.16 10.29 -2.34
CA GLY A 58 -1.23 9.27 -3.38
C GLY A 58 -2.21 9.58 -4.49
N SER A 59 -2.28 8.66 -5.46
CA SER A 59 -3.01 8.82 -6.71
C SER A 59 -3.69 7.52 -7.07
N GLY A 60 -4.92 7.59 -7.59
CA GLY A 60 -5.70 6.40 -7.92
C GLY A 60 -6.20 6.42 -9.36
N ALA A 61 -6.26 5.26 -9.98
CA ALA A 61 -6.88 5.06 -11.28
C ALA A 61 -7.55 3.69 -11.37
N TYR A 62 -8.56 3.61 -12.22
CA TYR A 62 -9.19 2.34 -12.57
C TYR A 62 -8.48 1.69 -13.75
N GLY A 63 -8.66 0.39 -13.83
CA GLY A 63 -8.03 -0.42 -14.87
C GLY A 63 -8.73 -1.74 -15.10
N THR A 64 -8.04 -2.60 -15.83
CA THR A 64 -8.44 -3.97 -16.09
C THR A 64 -7.23 -4.89 -15.97
N PHE A 65 -7.40 -6.00 -15.28
CA PHE A 65 -6.47 -7.12 -15.30
C PHE A 65 -6.95 -8.17 -16.31
N THR A 66 -6.07 -8.63 -17.19
CA THR A 66 -6.36 -9.67 -18.19
C THR A 66 -5.44 -10.87 -17.99
N VAL A 67 -5.99 -12.07 -17.84
CA VAL A 67 -5.21 -13.32 -17.72
C VAL A 67 -4.54 -13.64 -19.06
N THR A 68 -3.24 -13.92 -19.05
CA THR A 68 -2.48 -14.31 -20.26
C THR A 68 -1.93 -15.74 -20.18
N ARG A 69 -1.85 -16.32 -18.98
CA ARG A 69 -1.35 -17.67 -18.75
C ARG A 69 -2.26 -18.44 -17.80
N ASP A 70 -2.34 -19.73 -18.02
CA ASP A 70 -3.06 -20.64 -17.13
C ASP A 70 -2.22 -20.91 -15.87
N ILE A 71 -2.78 -20.59 -14.71
CA ILE A 71 -2.21 -20.89 -13.39
C ILE A 71 -3.20 -21.68 -12.51
N THR A 72 -4.24 -22.27 -13.09
CA THR A 72 -5.31 -22.98 -12.36
C THR A 72 -4.81 -24.20 -11.58
N GLN A 73 -3.65 -24.73 -11.97
CA GLN A 73 -2.92 -25.75 -11.20
C GLN A 73 -2.52 -25.28 -9.79
N TYR A 74 -2.38 -23.97 -9.57
CA TYR A 74 -2.02 -23.37 -8.28
C TYR A 74 -3.21 -22.79 -7.53
N THR A 75 -4.25 -22.34 -8.23
CA THR A 75 -5.37 -21.60 -7.63
C THR A 75 -6.71 -21.92 -8.26
N SER A 76 -7.75 -21.98 -7.42
CA SER A 76 -9.16 -22.07 -7.82
C SER A 76 -9.84 -20.70 -7.97
N ALA A 77 -9.10 -19.60 -7.77
CA ALA A 77 -9.68 -18.26 -7.75
C ALA A 77 -10.26 -17.87 -9.11
N LYS A 78 -11.53 -17.46 -9.10
CA LYS A 78 -12.33 -17.25 -10.32
C LYS A 78 -11.78 -16.26 -11.31
N LEU A 79 -11.05 -15.24 -10.86
CA LEU A 79 -10.42 -14.26 -11.76
C LEU A 79 -9.34 -14.86 -12.67
N PHE A 80 -8.79 -16.04 -12.35
CA PHE A 80 -7.76 -16.73 -13.12
C PHE A 80 -8.27 -17.94 -13.92
N GLU A 81 -9.58 -18.20 -13.93
CA GLU A 81 -10.14 -19.47 -14.44
C GLU A 81 -9.96 -19.70 -15.94
N SER A 82 -9.68 -18.66 -16.72
CA SER A 82 -9.45 -18.78 -18.16
C SER A 82 -8.56 -17.66 -18.70
N ILE A 83 -7.71 -18.01 -19.67
CA ILE A 83 -6.92 -17.04 -20.44
C ILE A 83 -7.86 -16.09 -21.19
N GLY A 84 -7.54 -14.80 -21.18
CA GLY A 84 -8.36 -13.74 -21.76
C GLY A 84 -9.45 -13.21 -20.83
N LYS A 85 -9.70 -13.85 -19.68
CA LYS A 85 -10.64 -13.32 -18.69
C LYS A 85 -10.18 -11.96 -18.18
N GLN A 86 -11.11 -11.02 -18.14
CA GLN A 86 -10.89 -9.66 -17.69
C GLN A 86 -11.55 -9.43 -16.34
N THR A 87 -10.83 -8.79 -15.42
CA THR A 87 -11.34 -8.39 -14.11
C THR A 87 -11.12 -6.89 -13.94
N PRO A 88 -12.17 -6.09 -13.67
CA PRO A 88 -12.00 -4.68 -13.37
C PRO A 88 -11.14 -4.48 -12.12
N THR A 89 -10.33 -3.42 -12.13
CA THR A 89 -9.45 -3.09 -11.00
C THR A 89 -9.51 -1.62 -10.62
N PHE A 90 -9.08 -1.35 -9.39
CA PHE A 90 -8.71 -0.01 -8.93
C PHE A 90 -7.34 -0.09 -8.25
N LEU A 91 -6.40 0.76 -8.67
CA LEU A 91 -5.05 0.81 -8.14
C LEU A 91 -4.80 2.19 -7.55
N ARG A 92 -4.34 2.23 -6.30
CA ARG A 92 -3.84 3.44 -5.65
C ARG A 92 -2.34 3.34 -5.41
N PHE A 93 -1.61 4.31 -5.96
CA PHE A 93 -0.21 4.58 -5.65
C PHE A 93 -0.09 5.59 -4.52
N SER A 94 1.05 5.64 -3.84
CA SER A 94 1.28 6.59 -2.74
C SER A 94 2.74 6.68 -2.36
N THR A 95 3.15 7.75 -1.69
CA THR A 95 4.35 7.73 -0.80
C THR A 95 3.97 7.05 0.53
N VAL A 96 4.81 7.05 1.57
CA VAL A 96 4.54 6.39 2.86
C VAL A 96 4.52 7.39 4.03
N GLY A 97 5.63 8.09 4.26
CA GLY A 97 5.85 8.90 5.46
C GLY A 97 5.23 10.31 5.40
N GLY A 98 4.92 10.79 4.20
CA GLY A 98 4.32 12.11 3.95
C GLY A 98 2.84 12.21 4.34
N GLU A 99 2.42 13.42 4.72
CA GLU A 99 1.00 13.79 4.90
C GLU A 99 0.34 14.11 3.55
N ARG A 100 -0.98 14.36 3.51
CA ARG A 100 -1.74 14.57 2.25
C ARG A 100 -1.13 15.62 1.30
N GLY A 101 -0.46 16.64 1.85
CA GLY A 101 0.16 17.73 1.09
C GLY A 101 1.67 17.59 0.83
N SER A 102 2.30 16.47 1.19
CA SER A 102 3.75 16.28 0.94
C SER A 102 4.07 16.17 -0.56
N ALA A 103 5.35 16.32 -0.92
CA ALA A 103 5.80 16.14 -2.30
C ALA A 103 5.79 14.66 -2.73
N ASP A 104 5.42 14.40 -3.98
CA ASP A 104 5.47 13.06 -4.61
C ASP A 104 6.89 12.55 -4.86
N THR A 105 7.87 13.45 -4.90
CA THR A 105 9.27 13.18 -5.26
C THR A 105 10.19 12.95 -4.05
N GLU A 106 9.62 12.78 -2.85
CA GLU A 106 10.37 12.39 -1.65
C GLU A 106 11.04 11.01 -1.81
N ARG A 107 12.18 10.78 -1.14
CA ARG A 107 12.77 9.44 -1.05
C ARG A 107 11.96 8.59 -0.08
N ASP A 108 11.26 7.58 -0.61
CA ASP A 108 10.29 6.78 0.16
C ASP A 108 9.96 5.50 -0.62
N PRO A 109 9.56 4.37 0.00
CA PRO A 109 8.82 3.37 -0.75
C PRO A 109 7.56 3.98 -1.38
N ARG A 110 7.10 3.38 -2.47
CA ARG A 110 5.82 3.76 -3.08
C ARG A 110 4.81 2.66 -2.85
N GLY A 111 3.64 2.99 -2.30
CA GLY A 111 2.52 2.05 -2.21
C GLY A 111 2.04 1.62 -3.58
N PHE A 112 1.67 0.35 -3.70
CA PHE A 112 1.06 -0.26 -4.89
C PHE A 112 -0.15 -1.07 -4.42
N ALA A 113 -1.26 -0.40 -4.13
CA ALA A 113 -2.45 -1.01 -3.53
C ALA A 113 -3.50 -1.32 -4.60
N LEU A 114 -3.67 -2.60 -4.93
CA LEU A 114 -4.51 -3.08 -6.02
C LEU A 114 -5.75 -3.79 -5.49
N LYS A 115 -6.92 -3.38 -5.96
CA LYS A 115 -8.21 -4.02 -5.74
C LYS A 115 -8.70 -4.67 -7.03
N PHE A 116 -9.09 -5.92 -6.96
CA PHE A 116 -9.77 -6.66 -8.02
C PHE A 116 -11.24 -6.81 -7.66
N TYR A 117 -12.13 -6.40 -8.57
CA TYR A 117 -13.57 -6.60 -8.40
C TYR A 117 -13.98 -7.94 -9.02
N THR A 118 -13.80 -9.04 -8.29
CA THR A 118 -14.05 -10.40 -8.79
C THR A 118 -15.53 -10.81 -8.61
N GLU A 119 -15.95 -11.91 -9.25
CA GLU A 119 -17.32 -12.42 -9.09
C GLU A 119 -17.58 -13.04 -7.69
N GLU A 120 -16.52 -13.35 -6.93
CA GLU A 120 -16.61 -13.96 -5.60
C GLU A 120 -16.17 -13.01 -4.48
N GLY A 121 -16.13 -11.70 -4.75
CA GLY A 121 -15.75 -10.67 -3.78
C GLY A 121 -14.63 -9.76 -4.27
N ASN A 122 -14.31 -8.74 -3.47
CA ASN A 122 -13.15 -7.92 -3.72
C ASN A 122 -11.91 -8.61 -3.17
N TRP A 123 -10.87 -8.71 -3.99
CA TRP A 123 -9.54 -9.16 -3.56
C TRP A 123 -8.57 -7.99 -3.57
N ASP A 124 -7.84 -7.80 -2.47
CA ASP A 124 -6.84 -6.73 -2.37
C ASP A 124 -5.43 -7.29 -2.21
N ILE A 125 -4.52 -6.87 -3.10
CA ILE A 125 -3.07 -6.97 -2.86
C ILE A 125 -2.57 -5.59 -2.50
N VAL A 126 -2.19 -5.41 -1.24
CA VAL A 126 -1.73 -4.12 -0.71
C VAL A 126 -0.21 -4.11 -0.68
N GLY A 127 0.38 -3.88 -1.84
CA GLY A 127 1.82 -3.97 -2.10
C GLY A 127 2.58 -2.65 -1.98
N ASN A 128 3.87 -2.73 -2.32
CA ASN A 128 4.79 -1.60 -2.49
C ASN A 128 5.60 -1.74 -3.78
N ASN A 129 6.36 -0.71 -4.16
CA ASN A 129 7.34 -0.76 -5.24
C ASN A 129 8.65 -1.49 -4.88
N THR A 130 8.69 -2.12 -3.71
CA THR A 130 9.81 -2.92 -3.21
C THR A 130 9.34 -4.34 -2.84
N PRO A 131 10.14 -5.38 -3.13
CA PRO A 131 9.79 -6.75 -2.80
C PRO A 131 9.95 -7.09 -1.30
N VAL A 132 10.54 -6.21 -0.50
CA VAL A 132 10.83 -6.43 0.93
C VAL A 132 10.37 -5.25 1.78
N PHE A 133 10.49 -5.36 3.10
CA PHE A 133 10.18 -4.30 4.05
C PHE A 133 11.28 -4.12 5.11
N PHE A 134 11.20 -3.05 5.91
CA PHE A 134 12.22 -2.70 6.90
C PHE A 134 12.19 -3.57 8.17
N ILE A 135 11.04 -4.14 8.50
CA ILE A 135 10.80 -4.87 9.74
C ILE A 135 10.00 -6.13 9.41
N ARG A 136 10.21 -7.18 10.21
CA ARG A 136 9.54 -8.50 10.06
C ARG A 136 8.59 -8.85 11.19
N ASP A 137 8.37 -7.96 12.14
CA ASP A 137 7.36 -8.13 13.20
C ASP A 137 6.47 -6.87 13.31
N PRO A 138 5.12 -7.02 13.23
CA PRO A 138 4.20 -5.89 13.16
C PRO A 138 4.18 -5.06 14.45
N LEU A 139 4.64 -5.61 15.57
CA LEU A 139 4.76 -4.87 16.82
C LEU A 139 5.65 -3.64 16.67
N LYS A 140 6.65 -3.70 15.78
CA LYS A 140 7.56 -2.58 15.50
C LYS A 140 7.02 -1.56 14.51
N PHE A 141 5.86 -1.81 13.88
CA PHE A 141 5.34 -0.93 12.84
C PHE A 141 5.01 0.49 13.34
N PRO A 142 4.34 0.69 14.51
CA PRO A 142 4.15 2.04 15.04
C PRO A 142 5.46 2.75 15.35
N ASP A 143 6.42 2.06 15.98
CA ASP A 143 7.74 2.62 16.31
C ASP A 143 8.47 3.08 15.04
N PHE A 144 8.51 2.20 14.03
CA PHE A 144 9.11 2.51 12.73
C PHE A 144 8.42 3.74 12.10
N ILE A 145 7.09 3.76 12.02
CA ILE A 145 6.37 4.89 11.41
C ILE A 145 6.57 6.19 12.19
N HIS A 146 6.74 6.15 13.52
CA HIS A 146 7.09 7.35 14.28
C HIS A 146 8.42 7.95 13.81
N THR A 147 9.42 7.12 13.50
CA THR A 147 10.72 7.61 13.02
C THR A 147 10.69 8.11 11.58
N GLN A 148 9.77 7.59 10.76
CA GLN A 148 9.54 8.09 9.40
C GLN A 148 8.67 9.35 9.35
N LYS A 149 8.11 9.81 10.48
CA LYS A 149 7.24 10.98 10.58
C LYS A 149 7.90 12.11 11.38
N ARG A 150 7.07 13.00 11.92
CA ARG A 150 7.48 14.24 12.56
C ARG A 150 7.72 14.00 14.04
N LEU A 151 8.79 14.58 14.59
CA LEU A 151 9.03 14.61 16.02
C LEU A 151 7.90 15.37 16.73
N PRO A 152 7.47 14.91 17.93
CA PRO A 152 6.32 15.50 18.62
C PRO A 152 6.54 16.95 19.05
N GLN A 153 7.78 17.33 19.40
CA GLN A 153 8.07 18.69 19.88
C GLN A 153 8.23 19.70 18.73
N SER A 154 9.02 19.37 17.71
CA SER A 154 9.35 20.30 16.63
C SER A 154 8.42 20.21 15.43
N ASN A 155 7.65 19.12 15.32
CA ASN A 155 6.87 18.78 14.13
C ASN A 155 7.71 18.68 12.83
N LEU A 156 9.03 18.44 12.96
CA LEU A 156 9.97 18.25 11.87
C LEU A 156 10.36 16.78 11.71
N LYS A 157 10.76 16.39 10.49
CA LYS A 157 11.42 15.10 10.24
C LYS A 157 12.78 15.07 10.95
N SER A 158 13.26 13.89 11.33
CA SER A 158 14.53 13.73 12.05
C SER A 158 15.35 12.59 11.48
N ALA A 159 16.49 12.94 10.86
CA ALA A 159 17.48 11.96 10.43
C ALA A 159 17.99 11.13 11.63
N GLN A 160 18.22 11.79 12.77
CA GLN A 160 18.60 11.12 14.01
C GLN A 160 17.63 10.00 14.40
N ALA A 161 16.33 10.28 14.46
CA ALA A 161 15.34 9.28 14.89
C ALA A 161 15.24 8.11 13.90
N MET A 162 15.33 8.39 12.61
CA MET A 162 15.28 7.39 11.54
C MET A 162 16.49 6.45 11.59
N TRP A 163 17.71 7.00 11.66
CA TRP A 163 18.93 6.21 11.70
C TRP A 163 19.17 5.51 13.03
N ASP A 164 18.76 6.10 14.16
CA ASP A 164 18.84 5.44 15.46
C ASP A 164 17.99 4.16 15.47
N PHE A 165 16.75 4.22 14.98
CA PHE A 165 15.91 3.03 14.86
C PHE A 165 16.49 1.96 13.93
N TRP A 166 16.98 2.34 12.74
CA TRP A 166 17.55 1.38 11.78
C TRP A 166 18.84 0.75 12.30
N SER A 167 19.69 1.51 12.99
CA SER A 167 20.92 0.97 13.60
C SER A 167 20.64 -0.01 14.75
N HIS A 168 19.43 0.00 15.31
CA HIS A 168 18.95 -1.00 16.28
C HIS A 168 18.14 -2.14 15.65
N SER A 169 17.89 -2.08 14.34
CA SER A 169 17.03 -3.01 13.59
C SER A 169 17.79 -3.52 12.35
N PRO A 170 18.80 -4.39 12.52
CA PRO A 170 19.67 -4.84 11.42
C PRO A 170 18.90 -5.50 10.26
N GLU A 171 17.71 -6.07 10.52
CA GLU A 171 16.81 -6.60 9.48
C GLU A 171 16.36 -5.55 8.45
N ALA A 172 16.45 -4.25 8.79
CA ALA A 172 16.10 -3.16 7.89
C ALA A 172 17.09 -2.96 6.75
N LEU A 173 18.32 -3.47 6.87
CA LEU A 173 19.44 -3.11 5.99
C LEU A 173 19.17 -3.38 4.51
N HIS A 174 18.48 -4.48 4.19
CA HIS A 174 18.14 -4.80 2.80
C HIS A 174 17.20 -3.74 2.20
N GLN A 175 16.16 -3.35 2.93
CA GLN A 175 15.23 -2.31 2.49
C GLN A 175 15.86 -0.91 2.52
N VAL A 176 16.75 -0.62 3.47
CA VAL A 176 17.57 0.62 3.47
C VAL A 176 18.41 0.70 2.21
N THR A 177 19.06 -0.40 1.82
CA THR A 177 19.87 -0.46 0.59
C THR A 177 19.03 -0.21 -0.67
N ILE A 178 17.80 -0.74 -0.74
CA ILE A 178 16.86 -0.43 -1.83
C ILE A 178 16.44 1.04 -1.79
N LEU A 179 16.04 1.56 -0.62
CA LEU A 179 15.53 2.92 -0.46
C LEU A 179 16.58 3.98 -0.86
N PHE A 180 17.85 3.77 -0.54
CA PHE A 180 18.91 4.74 -0.86
C PHE A 180 19.56 4.51 -2.23
N SER A 181 19.19 3.44 -2.95
CA SER A 181 19.53 3.29 -4.36
C SER A 181 18.84 4.36 -5.23
N ASP A 182 19.06 4.32 -6.54
CA ASP A 182 18.29 5.13 -7.49
C ASP A 182 16.78 4.88 -7.37
N ARG A 183 16.35 3.66 -7.04
CA ARG A 183 14.93 3.28 -6.96
C ARG A 183 14.13 3.89 -5.80
N GLY A 184 14.80 4.64 -4.90
CA GLY A 184 14.13 5.36 -3.81
C GLY A 184 13.26 6.52 -4.25
N ILE A 185 13.45 7.03 -5.48
CA ILE A 185 12.68 8.13 -6.04
C ILE A 185 12.28 7.77 -7.49
N PRO A 186 11.21 6.99 -7.70
CA PRO A 186 10.73 6.70 -9.04
C PRO A 186 10.33 7.97 -9.80
N ASP A 187 10.57 7.98 -11.10
CA ASP A 187 10.13 9.04 -12.00
C ASP A 187 8.66 8.84 -12.38
N GLY A 188 7.77 9.26 -11.48
CA GLY A 188 6.33 9.02 -11.57
C GLY A 188 5.95 7.56 -11.25
N TYR A 189 4.65 7.30 -11.08
CA TYR A 189 4.17 5.98 -10.67
C TYR A 189 4.22 4.93 -11.79
N ARG A 190 4.26 5.35 -13.05
CA ARG A 190 4.23 4.43 -14.22
C ARG A 190 5.56 3.71 -14.42
N HIS A 191 6.66 4.32 -13.96
CA HIS A 191 8.03 3.83 -14.16
C HIS A 191 8.58 3.01 -12.98
N MET A 192 7.71 2.43 -12.15
CA MET A 192 8.12 1.55 -11.05
C MET A 192 7.49 0.16 -11.15
N HIS A 193 8.18 -0.85 -10.61
CA HIS A 193 7.55 -2.13 -10.33
C HIS A 193 6.58 -2.01 -9.15
N GLY A 194 5.70 -2.99 -9.01
CA GLY A 194 4.95 -3.27 -7.80
C GLY A 194 5.25 -4.68 -7.32
N PHE A 195 5.02 -4.96 -6.04
CA PHE A 195 5.20 -6.27 -5.42
C PHE A 195 4.17 -6.46 -4.32
N GLY A 196 3.72 -7.70 -4.11
CA GLY A 196 2.97 -8.05 -2.89
C GLY A 196 3.83 -8.00 -1.62
N SER A 197 5.16 -8.03 -1.79
CA SER A 197 6.23 -8.13 -0.80
C SER A 197 6.17 -9.42 0.03
N HIS A 198 5.08 -9.63 0.75
CA HIS A 198 4.84 -10.82 1.55
C HIS A 198 4.71 -12.07 0.68
N THR A 199 4.97 -13.20 1.33
CA THR A 199 4.49 -14.50 0.87
C THR A 199 2.99 -14.58 1.16
N TYR A 200 2.20 -15.02 0.19
CA TYR A 200 0.77 -15.36 0.31
C TYR A 200 0.58 -16.84 0.00
N SER A 201 -0.65 -17.34 0.01
CA SER A 201 -0.96 -18.67 -0.52
C SER A 201 -1.93 -18.64 -1.70
N LEU A 202 -1.81 -19.63 -2.57
CA LEU A 202 -2.79 -20.03 -3.56
C LEU A 202 -3.28 -21.45 -3.23
N ILE A 203 -4.56 -21.70 -3.42
CA ILE A 203 -5.20 -22.99 -3.14
C ILE A 203 -5.91 -23.45 -4.41
N ASN A 204 -5.46 -24.56 -4.99
CA ASN A 204 -6.05 -25.10 -6.21
C ASN A 204 -7.39 -25.83 -5.95
N ALA A 205 -8.01 -26.32 -7.02
CA ALA A 205 -9.32 -26.98 -6.93
C ALA A 205 -9.32 -28.29 -6.11
N THR A 206 -8.16 -28.91 -5.89
CA THR A 206 -8.01 -30.11 -5.06
C THR A 206 -7.70 -29.80 -3.60
N GLY A 207 -7.61 -28.51 -3.23
CA GLY A 207 -7.28 -28.06 -1.88
C GLY A 207 -5.78 -28.08 -1.56
N GLU A 208 -4.90 -28.16 -2.56
CA GLU A 208 -3.46 -28.10 -2.36
C GLU A 208 -2.98 -26.65 -2.24
N ARG A 209 -2.22 -26.37 -1.18
CA ARG A 209 -1.67 -25.05 -0.89
C ARG A 209 -0.29 -24.87 -1.53
N HIS A 210 -0.12 -23.71 -2.16
CA HIS A 210 1.14 -23.23 -2.71
C HIS A 210 1.46 -21.87 -2.13
N TRP A 211 2.70 -21.62 -1.74
CA TRP A 211 3.17 -20.30 -1.34
C TRP A 211 3.53 -19.47 -2.56
N VAL A 212 3.16 -18.19 -2.53
CA VAL A 212 3.29 -17.31 -3.70
C VAL A 212 3.86 -15.93 -3.32
N LYS A 213 4.72 -15.37 -4.17
CA LYS A 213 5.07 -13.94 -4.17
C LYS A 213 4.59 -13.28 -5.46
N TRP A 214 3.91 -12.14 -5.34
CA TRP A 214 3.38 -11.36 -6.45
C TRP A 214 4.34 -10.28 -6.93
N HIS A 215 4.52 -10.19 -8.25
CA HIS A 215 5.38 -9.22 -8.93
C HIS A 215 4.61 -8.50 -10.04
N TYR A 216 4.70 -7.18 -10.09
CA TYR A 216 4.09 -6.33 -11.11
C TYR A 216 5.20 -5.58 -11.83
N LYS A 217 5.57 -6.04 -13.02
CA LYS A 217 6.70 -5.53 -13.79
C LYS A 217 6.23 -4.46 -14.76
N THR A 218 6.54 -3.18 -14.48
CA THR A 218 6.22 -2.07 -15.40
C THR A 218 6.70 -2.38 -16.82
N GLN A 219 5.80 -2.15 -17.78
CA GLN A 219 6.10 -2.24 -19.21
C GLN A 219 6.57 -0.90 -19.79
N GLN A 220 6.68 0.15 -18.96
CA GLN A 220 7.14 1.49 -19.36
C GLN A 220 8.66 1.64 -19.16
N GLY A 221 9.32 0.60 -18.62
CA GLY A 221 10.71 0.64 -18.17
C GLY A 221 10.84 1.34 -16.81
N ILE A 222 11.83 0.90 -16.03
CA ILE A 222 12.17 1.56 -14.77
C ILE A 222 12.87 2.89 -15.06
N LYS A 223 12.40 3.96 -14.43
CA LYS A 223 13.04 5.28 -14.42
C LYS A 223 12.99 5.88 -13.02
N ASN A 224 14.04 6.60 -12.66
CA ASN A 224 14.24 7.18 -11.34
C ASN A 224 14.72 8.62 -11.48
N LEU A 225 14.40 9.46 -10.50
CA LEU A 225 14.85 10.85 -10.44
C LEU A 225 16.19 10.96 -9.73
N ALA A 226 17.08 11.79 -10.27
CA ALA A 226 18.26 12.22 -9.53
C ALA A 226 17.84 13.08 -8.32
N PRO A 227 18.56 13.03 -7.18
CA PRO A 227 18.17 13.74 -5.96
C PRO A 227 17.95 15.25 -6.15
N ALA A 228 18.80 15.92 -6.94
CA ALA A 228 18.68 17.35 -7.21
C ALA A 228 17.40 17.69 -7.99
N GLU A 229 17.05 16.85 -8.97
CA GLU A 229 15.83 17.04 -9.76
C GLU A 229 14.58 16.76 -8.92
N ALA A 230 14.63 15.71 -8.09
CA ALA A 230 13.56 15.41 -7.15
C ALA A 230 13.30 16.56 -6.16
N ALA A 231 14.36 17.18 -5.64
CA ALA A 231 14.26 18.35 -4.77
C ALA A 231 13.69 19.57 -5.50
N ARG A 232 14.10 19.81 -6.75
CA ARG A 232 13.54 20.89 -7.59
C ARG A 232 12.05 20.68 -7.82
N LEU A 233 11.63 19.46 -8.17
CA LEU A 233 10.22 19.11 -8.38
C LEU A 233 9.42 19.21 -7.08
N ALA A 234 9.97 18.81 -5.93
CA ALA A 234 9.28 18.96 -4.65
C ALA A 234 8.88 20.41 -4.35
N GLY A 235 9.69 21.39 -4.78
CA GLY A 235 9.39 22.81 -4.64
C GLY A 235 8.53 23.42 -5.77
N THR A 236 8.59 22.86 -6.99
CA THR A 236 7.95 23.46 -8.18
C THR A 236 6.67 22.74 -8.64
N ASP A 237 6.56 21.44 -8.39
CA ASP A 237 5.39 20.60 -8.66
C ASP A 237 5.33 19.44 -7.63
N PRO A 238 4.86 19.71 -6.38
CA PRO A 238 4.77 18.67 -5.36
C PRO A 238 3.76 17.55 -5.68
N ASP A 239 2.96 17.72 -6.75
CA ASP A 239 1.97 16.77 -7.27
C ASP A 239 2.44 16.10 -8.58
N TYR A 240 3.76 16.09 -8.83
CA TYR A 240 4.36 15.59 -10.08
C TYR A 240 3.85 14.20 -10.49
N ALA A 241 3.83 13.22 -9.57
CA ALA A 241 3.46 11.85 -9.92
C ALA A 241 1.95 11.69 -10.11
N GLN A 242 1.14 12.45 -9.37
CA GLN A 242 -0.31 12.57 -9.63
C GLN A 242 -0.57 13.15 -11.02
N ARG A 243 0.13 14.22 -11.39
CA ARG A 243 0.00 14.87 -12.70
C ARG A 243 0.40 13.93 -13.83
N ASP A 244 1.57 13.29 -13.70
CA ASP A 244 2.06 12.30 -14.67
C ASP A 244 1.05 11.19 -14.95
N LEU A 245 0.51 10.55 -13.89
CA LEU A 245 -0.46 9.47 -14.03
C LEU A 245 -1.76 9.96 -14.68
N PHE A 246 -2.32 11.07 -14.17
CA PHE A 246 -3.59 11.60 -14.63
C PHE A 246 -3.52 11.98 -16.11
N GLU A 247 -2.51 12.76 -16.50
CA GLU A 247 -2.37 13.24 -17.87
C GLU A 247 -2.02 12.13 -18.86
N ALA A 248 -1.23 11.12 -18.45
CA ALA A 248 -0.97 9.95 -19.30
C ALA A 248 -2.26 9.22 -19.65
N ILE A 249 -3.16 9.03 -18.68
CA ILE A 249 -4.46 8.38 -18.91
C ILE A 249 -5.36 9.25 -19.79
N GLU A 250 -5.43 10.57 -19.57
CA GLU A 250 -6.20 11.49 -20.43
C GLU A 250 -5.72 11.49 -21.88
N ARG A 251 -4.41 11.28 -22.11
CA ARG A 251 -3.82 11.17 -23.45
C ARG A 251 -3.93 9.76 -24.08
N GLY A 252 -4.51 8.79 -23.39
CA GLY A 252 -4.59 7.40 -23.87
C GLY A 252 -3.28 6.61 -23.76
N GLU A 253 -2.28 7.12 -23.03
CA GLU A 253 -0.99 6.47 -22.77
C GLU A 253 -1.09 5.55 -21.54
N TYR A 254 -1.98 4.56 -21.63
CA TYR A 254 -2.35 3.69 -20.51
C TYR A 254 -1.15 2.88 -19.96
N PRO A 255 -0.72 3.11 -18.70
CA PRO A 255 0.38 2.35 -18.14
C PRO A 255 -0.03 0.91 -17.84
N LYS A 256 0.94 0.01 -18.03
CA LYS A 256 0.80 -1.44 -17.98
C LYS A 256 1.86 -2.11 -17.14
N TRP A 257 1.48 -3.17 -16.44
CA TRP A 257 2.37 -4.05 -15.70
C TRP A 257 2.13 -5.50 -16.11
N SER A 258 3.21 -6.24 -16.41
CA SER A 258 3.16 -7.70 -16.47
C SER A 258 3.07 -8.25 -15.06
N VAL A 259 2.03 -9.04 -14.78
CA VAL A 259 1.81 -9.68 -13.49
C VAL A 259 2.45 -11.05 -13.51
N CYS A 260 3.35 -11.30 -12.56
CA CYS A 260 4.06 -12.55 -12.41
C CYS A 260 3.97 -13.06 -10.97
N ILE A 261 4.17 -14.37 -10.80
CA ILE A 261 4.29 -15.02 -9.51
C ILE A 261 5.58 -15.83 -9.41
N GLN A 262 6.13 -15.96 -8.22
CA GLN A 262 7.01 -17.09 -7.85
C GLN A 262 6.18 -18.06 -7.02
N VAL A 263 6.40 -19.36 -7.19
CA VAL A 263 5.64 -20.41 -6.50
C VAL A 263 6.58 -21.35 -5.76
N MET A 264 6.24 -21.68 -4.52
CA MET A 264 6.93 -22.64 -3.67
C MET A 264 5.90 -23.59 -3.05
N THR A 265 6.14 -24.91 -3.07
CA THR A 265 5.24 -25.88 -2.42
C THR A 265 5.37 -25.81 -0.90
N GLU A 266 4.39 -26.34 -0.16
CA GLU A 266 4.50 -26.44 1.32
C GLU A 266 5.74 -27.22 1.76
N ALA A 267 6.07 -28.32 1.06
CA ALA A 267 7.26 -29.12 1.34
C ALA A 267 8.56 -28.36 1.06
N GLN A 268 8.62 -27.59 -0.03
CA GLN A 268 9.77 -26.74 -0.34
C GLN A 268 9.98 -25.67 0.72
N ALA A 269 8.91 -25.01 1.17
CA ALA A 269 9.00 -24.00 2.22
C ALA A 269 9.46 -24.56 3.56
N ALA A 270 8.98 -25.74 3.94
CA ALA A 270 9.40 -26.40 5.17
C ALA A 270 10.88 -26.82 5.18
N ALA A 271 11.43 -27.12 4.00
CA ALA A 271 12.82 -27.55 3.83
C ALA A 271 13.77 -26.42 3.38
N HIS A 272 13.26 -25.21 3.16
CA HIS A 272 14.08 -24.11 2.65
C HIS A 272 15.04 -23.61 3.74
N TYR A 273 16.27 -23.29 3.32
CA TYR A 273 17.33 -22.86 4.23
C TYR A 273 17.08 -21.46 4.80
N GLU A 274 16.40 -20.61 4.04
CA GLU A 274 15.91 -19.30 4.47
C GLU A 274 14.46 -19.39 4.92
N ASN A 275 14.08 -18.55 5.88
CA ASN A 275 12.67 -18.38 6.23
C ASN A 275 11.89 -17.78 5.04
N PRO A 276 11.01 -18.55 4.36
CA PRO A 276 10.31 -18.06 3.17
C PRO A 276 9.22 -17.04 3.51
N PHE A 277 8.93 -16.82 4.80
CA PHE A 277 7.91 -15.91 5.31
C PHE A 277 8.51 -14.65 5.95
N ASP A 278 9.83 -14.46 5.89
CA ASP A 278 10.48 -13.22 6.31
C ASP A 278 10.36 -12.16 5.21
N VAL A 279 9.56 -11.12 5.46
CA VAL A 279 9.35 -10.02 4.50
C VAL A 279 10.61 -9.18 4.24
N THR A 280 11.68 -9.33 5.03
CA THR A 280 12.97 -8.67 4.73
C THR A 280 13.79 -9.40 3.66
N LYS A 281 13.34 -10.61 3.25
CA LYS A 281 14.03 -11.48 2.30
C LYS A 281 13.24 -11.66 1.00
N THR A 282 13.98 -11.90 -0.09
CA THR A 282 13.42 -12.26 -1.40
C THR A 282 13.59 -13.75 -1.66
N TRP A 283 12.81 -14.32 -2.58
CA TRP A 283 13.08 -15.66 -3.09
C TRP A 283 13.96 -15.57 -4.34
N SER A 284 15.03 -16.37 -4.37
CA SER A 284 15.93 -16.46 -5.52
C SER A 284 15.14 -16.76 -6.80
N GLN A 285 15.22 -15.88 -7.80
CA GLN A 285 14.58 -16.12 -9.11
C GLN A 285 15.27 -17.23 -9.92
N LYS A 286 16.45 -17.69 -9.48
CA LYS A 286 17.12 -18.87 -10.07
C LYS A 286 16.48 -20.16 -9.58
N GLU A 287 16.05 -20.19 -8.32
CA GLU A 287 15.42 -21.36 -7.69
C GLU A 287 13.91 -21.38 -7.95
N PHE A 288 13.27 -20.21 -7.84
CA PHE A 288 11.84 -20.01 -8.03
C PHE A 288 11.62 -18.98 -9.15
N PRO A 289 11.65 -19.38 -10.44
CA PRO A 289 11.53 -18.45 -11.55
C PRO A 289 10.17 -17.76 -11.60
N LEU A 290 10.14 -16.60 -12.26
CA LEU A 290 8.89 -15.87 -12.48
C LEU A 290 8.00 -16.61 -13.49
N ILE A 291 6.76 -16.86 -13.08
CA ILE A 291 5.69 -17.39 -13.92
C ILE A 291 4.77 -16.21 -14.27
N GLU A 292 4.63 -15.92 -15.55
CA GLU A 292 3.69 -14.89 -16.03
C GLU A 292 2.25 -15.34 -15.74
N VAL A 293 1.38 -14.39 -15.35
CA VAL A 293 -0.04 -14.63 -15.06
C VAL A 293 -0.95 -13.82 -15.97
N GLY A 294 -0.63 -12.54 -16.17
CA GLY A 294 -1.49 -11.62 -16.90
C GLY A 294 -0.92 -10.22 -17.07
N VAL A 295 -1.75 -9.30 -17.54
CA VAL A 295 -1.42 -7.89 -17.73
C VAL A 295 -2.42 -7.02 -16.99
N LEU A 296 -1.91 -6.09 -16.18
CA LEU A 296 -2.67 -5.02 -15.55
C LEU A 296 -2.48 -3.74 -16.37
N GLU A 297 -3.58 -3.12 -16.81
CA GLU A 297 -3.60 -1.83 -17.50
C GLU A 297 -4.45 -0.83 -16.71
N LEU A 298 -3.98 0.41 -16.52
CA LEU A 298 -4.80 1.51 -15.99
C LEU A 298 -5.25 2.41 -17.12
N ASN A 299 -6.56 2.60 -17.26
CA ASN A 299 -7.15 3.22 -18.44
C ASN A 299 -8.29 4.19 -18.15
N ARG A 300 -8.57 4.50 -16.87
CA ARG A 300 -9.62 5.47 -16.53
C ARG A 300 -9.31 6.22 -15.24
N ASN A 301 -9.28 7.55 -15.35
CA ASN A 301 -9.20 8.42 -14.20
C ASN A 301 -10.50 8.37 -13.36
N PRO A 302 -10.40 8.55 -12.03
CA PRO A 302 -11.58 8.77 -11.19
C PRO A 302 -12.31 10.05 -11.61
N LEU A 303 -13.63 10.06 -11.49
CA LEU A 303 -14.44 11.26 -11.72
C LEU A 303 -14.30 12.26 -10.57
N ASN A 304 -14.17 11.75 -9.34
CA ASN A 304 -13.96 12.57 -8.16
C ASN A 304 -12.88 11.94 -7.26
N TYR A 305 -11.77 12.67 -7.08
CA TYR A 305 -10.65 12.22 -6.27
C TYR A 305 -11.05 11.88 -4.83
N PHE A 306 -11.86 12.71 -4.17
CA PHE A 306 -12.23 12.47 -2.78
C PHE A 306 -13.08 11.20 -2.62
N ALA A 307 -14.12 11.06 -3.45
CA ALA A 307 -15.05 9.93 -3.39
C ALA A 307 -14.41 8.59 -3.77
N GLU A 308 -13.45 8.62 -4.69
CA GLU A 308 -12.92 7.38 -5.29
C GLU A 308 -11.47 7.08 -4.88
N VAL A 309 -10.63 8.08 -4.59
CA VAL A 309 -9.22 7.87 -4.20
C VAL A 309 -9.03 8.06 -2.71
N GLU A 310 -9.46 9.20 -2.16
CA GLU A 310 -9.29 9.49 -0.74
C GLU A 310 -10.07 8.48 0.12
N GLN A 311 -11.30 8.16 -0.28
CA GLN A 311 -12.15 7.20 0.42
C GLN A 311 -11.90 5.71 0.06
N ALA A 312 -10.95 5.41 -0.83
CA ALA A 312 -10.59 4.03 -1.13
C ALA A 312 -10.07 3.29 0.12
N ALA A 313 -10.54 2.07 0.34
CA ALA A 313 -10.11 1.19 1.40
C ALA A 313 -9.62 -0.13 0.81
N PHE A 314 -8.35 -0.43 1.09
CA PHE A 314 -7.71 -1.70 0.76
C PHE A 314 -7.39 -2.41 2.06
N GLY A 315 -7.51 -3.74 2.10
CA GLY A 315 -7.14 -4.52 3.27
C GLY A 315 -6.60 -5.88 2.88
N PRO A 316 -5.42 -6.31 3.36
CA PRO A 316 -4.90 -7.67 3.09
C PRO A 316 -5.83 -8.80 3.57
N SER A 317 -6.80 -8.48 4.43
CA SER A 317 -7.87 -9.40 4.85
C SER A 317 -8.94 -9.65 3.77
N ASN A 318 -9.00 -8.82 2.72
CA ASN A 318 -9.96 -8.98 1.63
C ASN A 318 -9.42 -10.03 0.66
N MET A 319 -9.74 -11.29 0.96
CA MET A 319 -9.38 -12.47 0.19
C MET A 319 -10.59 -13.03 -0.54
N VAL A 320 -10.34 -13.85 -1.55
CA VAL A 320 -11.35 -14.58 -2.33
C VAL A 320 -10.98 -16.06 -2.35
N PRO A 321 -11.94 -16.98 -2.57
CA PRO A 321 -11.65 -18.41 -2.66
C PRO A 321 -10.47 -18.69 -3.60
N GLY A 322 -9.58 -19.59 -3.20
CA GLY A 322 -8.37 -19.95 -3.95
C GLY A 322 -7.17 -19.02 -3.74
N VAL A 323 -7.29 -17.94 -2.97
CA VAL A 323 -6.18 -17.10 -2.50
C VAL A 323 -6.23 -17.00 -0.98
N GLY A 324 -5.11 -17.25 -0.31
CA GLY A 324 -5.01 -17.23 1.14
C GLY A 324 -3.81 -16.43 1.66
N LEU A 325 -3.69 -16.36 2.98
CA LEU A 325 -2.60 -15.71 3.69
C LEU A 325 -1.43 -16.69 3.94
N SER A 326 -0.33 -16.18 4.48
CA SER A 326 0.81 -16.98 4.97
C SER A 326 1.11 -16.64 6.43
N PRO A 327 1.94 -17.43 7.14
CA PRO A 327 2.34 -17.15 8.52
C PRO A 327 3.38 -16.01 8.65
N ASP A 328 3.65 -15.23 7.60
CA ASP A 328 4.45 -14.00 7.70
C ASP A 328 3.86 -13.09 8.78
N ARG A 329 4.64 -12.84 9.85
CA ARG A 329 4.20 -12.08 11.03
C ARG A 329 3.73 -10.68 10.65
N MET A 330 4.44 -10.00 9.74
CA MET A 330 4.05 -8.67 9.29
C MET A 330 2.71 -8.71 8.57
N LEU A 331 2.52 -9.69 7.67
CA LEU A 331 1.25 -9.87 6.98
C LEU A 331 0.11 -10.08 7.98
N GLN A 332 0.30 -10.94 8.98
CA GLN A 332 -0.70 -11.24 10.01
C GLN A 332 -1.15 -9.97 10.78
N GLY A 333 -0.22 -9.09 11.18
CA GLY A 333 -0.59 -7.83 11.82
C GLY A 333 -1.41 -6.90 10.92
N ARG A 334 -1.13 -6.91 9.61
CA ARG A 334 -1.83 -6.07 8.63
C ARG A 334 -3.27 -6.53 8.37
N VAL A 335 -3.57 -7.83 8.51
CA VAL A 335 -4.93 -8.38 8.33
C VAL A 335 -5.92 -7.68 9.24
N PHE A 336 -5.54 -7.40 10.49
CA PHE A 336 -6.36 -6.61 11.42
C PHE A 336 -6.27 -5.11 11.14
N ALA A 337 -5.05 -4.56 11.08
CA ALA A 337 -4.81 -3.12 11.20
C ALA A 337 -5.51 -2.27 10.12
N TYR A 338 -5.65 -2.79 8.89
CA TYR A 338 -6.25 -2.02 7.80
C TYR A 338 -7.75 -1.84 7.97
N ALA A 339 -8.48 -2.92 8.25
CA ALA A 339 -9.92 -2.86 8.44
C ALA A 339 -10.28 -1.98 9.65
N ASP A 340 -9.50 -2.07 10.73
CA ASP A 340 -9.65 -1.20 11.89
C ASP A 340 -9.44 0.29 11.55
N ALA A 341 -8.33 0.62 10.90
CA ALA A 341 -8.03 1.99 10.51
C ALA A 341 -9.09 2.60 9.58
N HIS A 342 -9.67 1.81 8.66
CA HIS A 342 -10.71 2.30 7.75
C HIS A 342 -12.04 2.55 8.45
N ARG A 343 -12.43 1.72 9.43
CA ARG A 343 -13.65 1.96 10.23
C ARG A 343 -13.58 3.31 10.95
N TYR A 344 -12.42 3.67 11.49
CA TYR A 344 -12.19 4.99 12.08
C TYR A 344 -12.22 6.11 11.03
N ARG A 345 -11.46 5.93 9.95
CA ARG A 345 -11.17 7.00 8.98
C ARG A 345 -12.37 7.41 8.12
N ILE A 346 -13.14 6.43 7.65
CA ILE A 346 -14.22 6.62 6.67
C ILE A 346 -15.54 5.95 7.10
N GLY A 347 -15.64 5.56 8.37
CA GLY A 347 -16.87 5.08 9.00
C GLY A 347 -17.09 3.57 8.91
N THR A 348 -17.98 3.07 9.77
CA THR A 348 -18.31 1.64 9.89
C THR A 348 -18.79 1.04 8.57
N ASN A 349 -19.60 1.79 7.82
CA ASN A 349 -20.22 1.35 6.57
C ASN A 349 -19.37 1.66 5.31
N HIS A 350 -18.06 1.89 5.45
CA HIS A 350 -17.19 2.32 4.34
C HIS A 350 -17.16 1.38 3.13
N GLN A 351 -17.51 0.09 3.31
CA GLN A 351 -17.61 -0.89 2.23
C GLN A 351 -18.79 -0.60 1.28
N GLN A 352 -19.75 0.23 1.69
CA GLN A 352 -20.86 0.68 0.84
C GLN A 352 -20.46 1.83 -0.10
N LEU A 353 -19.31 2.48 0.14
CA LEU A 353 -18.82 3.53 -0.75
C LEU A 353 -18.49 2.94 -2.13
N PRO A 354 -18.86 3.60 -3.25
CA PRO A 354 -18.81 2.99 -4.58
C PRO A 354 -17.47 2.35 -4.98
N VAL A 355 -16.34 2.96 -4.64
CA VAL A 355 -15.01 2.39 -4.96
C VAL A 355 -14.67 1.15 -4.12
N ASN A 356 -15.26 1.02 -2.93
CA ASN A 356 -15.03 -0.08 -1.99
C ASN A 356 -16.04 -1.21 -2.14
N ALA A 357 -17.22 -0.91 -2.68
CA ALA A 357 -18.30 -1.84 -2.87
C ALA A 357 -17.86 -3.00 -3.78
N PRO A 358 -18.15 -4.26 -3.41
CA PRO A 358 -17.94 -5.38 -4.29
C PRO A 358 -18.90 -5.34 -5.47
N ARG A 359 -18.48 -5.94 -6.58
CA ARG A 359 -19.32 -6.15 -7.77
C ARG A 359 -19.94 -7.55 -7.82
N SER A 360 -19.93 -8.22 -6.67
CA SER A 360 -20.56 -9.51 -6.41
C SER A 360 -21.69 -9.35 -5.37
N PRO A 361 -22.60 -10.33 -5.25
CA PRO A 361 -23.65 -10.29 -4.24
C PRO A 361 -23.10 -10.16 -2.80
N VAL A 362 -23.68 -9.27 -2.01
CA VAL A 362 -23.33 -9.06 -0.59
C VAL A 362 -24.50 -9.45 0.30
N ASN A 363 -24.33 -10.52 1.05
CA ASN A 363 -25.37 -11.10 1.89
C ASN A 363 -24.84 -11.29 3.32
N THR A 364 -24.85 -10.21 4.10
CA THR A 364 -24.32 -10.21 5.47
C THR A 364 -25.42 -9.95 6.51
N TYR A 365 -25.14 -10.36 7.75
CA TYR A 365 -25.97 -10.05 8.92
C TYR A 365 -25.63 -8.70 9.59
N GLN A 366 -24.72 -7.92 9.01
CA GLN A 366 -24.38 -6.58 9.52
C GLN A 366 -25.58 -5.63 9.37
N ARG A 367 -25.76 -4.74 10.35
CA ARG A 367 -26.88 -3.76 10.43
C ARG A 367 -26.40 -2.45 11.03
N ASP A 368 -27.14 -1.39 10.73
CA ASP A 368 -27.07 -0.06 11.33
C ASP A 368 -25.72 0.63 11.08
N GLY A 369 -25.19 1.34 12.08
CA GLY A 369 -23.95 2.12 11.96
C GLY A 369 -24.16 3.51 11.34
N SER A 370 -23.12 4.34 11.43
CA SER A 370 -23.16 5.69 10.87
C SER A 370 -23.33 5.66 9.35
N MET A 371 -24.16 6.58 8.84
CA MET A 371 -24.46 6.71 7.41
C MET A 371 -24.86 5.37 6.76
N ALA A 372 -25.74 4.61 7.40
CA ALA A 372 -26.30 3.40 6.80
C ALA A 372 -27.12 3.77 5.55
N PHE A 373 -26.68 3.31 4.37
CA PHE A 373 -27.38 3.53 3.10
C PHE A 373 -28.24 2.32 2.71
N GLY A 374 -29.07 2.51 1.68
CA GLY A 374 -29.86 1.44 1.08
C GLY A 374 -30.94 0.88 2.01
N SER A 375 -31.15 -0.43 1.97
CA SER A 375 -32.19 -1.09 2.78
C SER A 375 -31.73 -1.48 4.18
N ASN A 376 -30.42 -1.44 4.48
CA ASN A 376 -29.84 -1.94 5.73
C ASN A 376 -30.32 -3.39 6.06
N GLY A 377 -30.48 -4.23 5.03
CA GLY A 377 -31.01 -5.59 5.16
C GLY A 377 -32.54 -5.70 5.32
N GLY A 378 -33.26 -4.59 5.29
CA GLY A 378 -34.72 -4.54 5.34
C GLY A 378 -35.29 -5.24 6.58
N ALA A 379 -36.40 -5.96 6.41
CA ALA A 379 -37.04 -6.73 7.48
C ALA A 379 -36.49 -8.15 7.64
N THR A 380 -35.38 -8.50 6.98
CA THR A 380 -34.83 -9.87 7.03
C THR A 380 -34.21 -10.19 8.39
N PRO A 381 -34.22 -11.47 8.83
CA PRO A 381 -33.53 -11.87 10.05
C PRO A 381 -32.08 -11.39 10.07
N ASN A 382 -31.65 -10.86 11.20
CA ASN A 382 -30.30 -10.32 11.41
C ASN A 382 -29.40 -11.25 12.24
N TYR A 383 -29.75 -12.55 12.32
CA TYR A 383 -29.05 -13.55 13.13
C TYR A 383 -28.97 -14.91 12.41
N GLU A 384 -27.99 -15.73 12.80
CA GLU A 384 -27.78 -17.10 12.34
C GLU A 384 -27.30 -17.94 13.54
N PRO A 385 -27.75 -19.20 13.72
CA PRO A 385 -28.70 -19.94 12.87
C PRO A 385 -30.16 -19.45 13.00
N ASN A 386 -30.96 -19.66 11.95
CA ASN A 386 -32.37 -19.29 11.89
C ASN A 386 -33.18 -20.20 10.93
N SER A 387 -34.51 -20.21 11.07
CA SER A 387 -35.43 -21.07 10.31
C SER A 387 -35.88 -20.54 8.93
N TYR A 388 -35.39 -19.39 8.48
CA TYR A 388 -35.81 -18.75 7.24
C TYR A 388 -34.99 -19.28 6.06
N VAL A 389 -35.67 -19.88 5.08
CA VAL A 389 -35.04 -20.56 3.92
C VAL A 389 -34.24 -19.59 3.06
N ASP A 390 -34.76 -18.38 2.83
CA ASP A 390 -34.13 -17.37 1.96
C ASP A 390 -33.08 -16.51 2.69
N SER A 391 -32.78 -16.80 3.97
CA SER A 391 -31.74 -16.08 4.70
C SER A 391 -30.34 -16.57 4.32
N PRO A 392 -29.31 -15.70 4.36
CA PRO A 392 -27.94 -16.09 4.05
C PRO A 392 -27.44 -17.25 4.93
N LYS A 393 -26.88 -18.30 4.31
CA LYS A 393 -26.31 -19.47 5.02
C LYS A 393 -24.83 -19.63 4.70
N GLN A 394 -24.09 -20.28 5.60
CA GLN A 394 -22.70 -20.67 5.36
C GLN A 394 -22.58 -21.63 4.15
N ALA A 395 -21.46 -21.57 3.45
CA ALA A 395 -21.18 -22.41 2.28
C ALA A 395 -19.85 -23.19 2.46
N PRO A 396 -19.88 -24.42 3.00
CA PRO A 396 -18.67 -25.19 3.34
C PRO A 396 -17.71 -25.47 2.18
N ARG A 397 -18.20 -25.42 0.93
CA ARG A 397 -17.37 -25.60 -0.28
C ARG A 397 -16.26 -24.56 -0.45
N TYR A 398 -16.33 -23.43 0.27
CA TYR A 398 -15.32 -22.37 0.24
C TYR A 398 -14.33 -22.44 1.41
N ALA A 399 -14.34 -23.52 2.20
CA ALA A 399 -13.40 -23.68 3.29
C ALA A 399 -11.96 -23.81 2.78
N GLU A 400 -11.04 -23.08 3.41
CA GLU A 400 -9.60 -23.28 3.19
C GLU A 400 -9.15 -24.61 3.83
N PRO A 401 -8.13 -25.28 3.26
CA PRO A 401 -7.51 -26.43 3.91
C PRO A 401 -6.86 -26.00 5.23
N ALA A 402 -6.78 -26.92 6.19
CA ALA A 402 -6.08 -26.65 7.44
C ALA A 402 -4.61 -26.26 7.18
N LEU A 403 -4.05 -25.42 8.05
CA LEU A 403 -2.61 -25.15 8.09
C LEU A 403 -2.02 -25.94 9.25
N ALA A 404 -1.01 -26.76 8.98
CA ALA A 404 -0.28 -27.45 10.04
C ALA A 404 0.51 -26.42 10.88
N LEU A 405 0.38 -26.51 12.21
CA LEU A 405 1.12 -25.67 13.16
C LEU A 405 2.00 -26.56 14.05
N SER A 406 3.16 -26.05 14.44
CA SER A 406 4.11 -26.71 15.34
C SER A 406 4.65 -25.74 16.38
N GLY A 407 4.98 -26.25 17.57
CA GLY A 407 5.46 -25.44 18.69
C GLY A 407 4.38 -25.03 19.69
N ALA A 408 4.81 -24.41 20.79
CA ALA A 408 3.92 -23.82 21.79
C ALA A 408 3.47 -22.41 21.34
N ALA A 409 2.43 -21.85 21.95
CA ALA A 409 2.12 -20.44 21.74
C ALA A 409 3.02 -19.58 22.64
N ASP A 410 3.95 -18.82 22.04
CA ASP A 410 4.89 -17.94 22.76
C ASP A 410 5.37 -16.76 21.88
N ARG A 411 6.12 -15.82 22.47
CA ARG A 411 6.82 -14.74 21.79
C ARG A 411 8.19 -15.21 21.30
N TYR A 412 8.21 -16.04 20.27
CA TYR A 412 9.45 -16.53 19.66
C TYR A 412 10.32 -15.39 19.13
N ASP A 413 11.57 -15.32 19.59
CA ASP A 413 12.52 -14.29 19.14
C ASP A 413 12.86 -14.50 17.67
N HIS A 414 12.43 -13.57 16.83
CA HIS A 414 12.74 -13.64 15.40
C HIS A 414 14.25 -13.52 15.14
N ARG A 415 15.04 -12.99 16.09
CA ARG A 415 16.48 -12.77 15.95
C ARG A 415 17.32 -14.04 15.94
N GLU A 416 16.72 -15.21 16.20
CA GLU A 416 17.37 -16.51 15.97
C GLU A 416 17.74 -16.69 14.50
N ASP A 417 16.94 -16.16 13.57
CA ASP A 417 17.36 -15.95 12.19
C ASP A 417 18.27 -14.70 12.13
N THR A 418 19.57 -14.95 12.08
CA THR A 418 20.64 -13.95 12.15
C THR A 418 21.12 -13.46 10.79
N ASP A 419 20.54 -13.95 9.69
CA ASP A 419 20.92 -13.47 8.35
C ASP A 419 20.21 -12.16 8.01
N TYR A 420 20.84 -11.06 8.44
CA TYR A 420 20.43 -9.68 8.17
C TYR A 420 21.11 -9.07 6.96
N TYR A 421 22.21 -9.68 6.49
CA TYR A 421 23.22 -8.98 5.71
C TYR A 421 23.39 -9.55 4.30
N SER A 422 23.09 -10.85 4.08
CA SER A 422 23.40 -11.52 2.82
C SER A 422 22.66 -10.90 1.63
N HIS A 423 21.36 -10.59 1.79
CA HIS A 423 20.53 -10.01 0.73
C HIS A 423 20.95 -8.57 0.40
N ALA A 424 21.26 -7.76 1.42
CA ALA A 424 21.76 -6.40 1.23
C ALA A 424 23.12 -6.38 0.50
N GLY A 425 24.05 -7.25 0.93
CA GLY A 425 25.35 -7.41 0.29
C GLY A 425 25.24 -7.92 -1.15
N ALA A 426 24.36 -8.90 -1.40
CA ALA A 426 24.12 -9.42 -2.75
C ALA A 426 23.57 -8.31 -3.66
N LEU A 427 22.62 -7.51 -3.18
CA LEU A 427 22.09 -6.38 -3.93
C LEU A 427 23.17 -5.33 -4.22
N PHE A 428 24.00 -4.96 -3.25
CA PHE A 428 25.12 -4.04 -3.43
C PHE A 428 26.10 -4.54 -4.50
N ARG A 429 26.46 -5.83 -4.47
CA ARG A 429 27.38 -6.42 -5.46
C ARG A 429 26.80 -6.47 -6.87
N LEU A 430 25.47 -6.52 -7.02
CA LEU A 430 24.80 -6.45 -8.33
C LEU A 430 24.80 -5.05 -8.94
N MET A 431 25.01 -3.99 -8.15
CA MET A 431 25.02 -2.62 -8.64
C MET A 431 26.27 -2.32 -9.47
N SER A 432 26.08 -1.52 -10.53
CA SER A 432 27.20 -0.87 -11.23
C SER A 432 27.93 0.12 -10.32
N ASP A 433 29.15 0.50 -10.67
CA ASP A 433 29.94 1.45 -9.87
C ASP A 433 29.23 2.81 -9.73
N GLN A 434 28.53 3.27 -10.76
CA GLN A 434 27.72 4.48 -10.71
C GLN A 434 26.56 4.35 -9.71
N GLN A 435 25.88 3.20 -9.70
CA GLN A 435 24.80 2.94 -8.74
C GLN A 435 25.31 2.82 -7.30
N LYS A 436 26.49 2.20 -7.09
CA LYS A 436 27.15 2.14 -5.79
C LYS A 436 27.53 3.54 -5.30
N ALA A 437 28.12 4.37 -6.15
CA ALA A 437 28.50 5.74 -5.79
C ALA A 437 27.27 6.57 -5.40
N LEU A 438 26.17 6.45 -6.17
CA LEU A 438 24.91 7.11 -5.87
C LEU A 438 24.30 6.63 -4.55
N LEU A 439 24.27 5.31 -4.31
CA LEU A 439 23.78 4.70 -3.07
C LEU A 439 24.54 5.24 -1.86
N VAL A 440 25.86 5.17 -1.89
CA VAL A 440 26.75 5.61 -0.81
C VAL A 440 26.60 7.12 -0.57
N GLY A 441 26.56 7.93 -1.64
CA GLY A 441 26.34 9.37 -1.53
C GLY A 441 24.97 9.74 -0.94
N ASN A 442 23.92 9.02 -1.32
CA ASN A 442 22.57 9.22 -0.75
C ASN A 442 22.51 8.86 0.74
N ILE A 443 23.17 7.77 1.15
CA ILE A 443 23.24 7.36 2.56
C ILE A 443 24.02 8.39 3.37
N ALA A 444 25.23 8.74 2.93
CA ALA A 444 26.07 9.70 3.65
C ALA A 444 25.37 11.07 3.79
N GLY A 445 24.73 11.54 2.71
CA GLY A 445 23.94 12.78 2.75
C GLY A 445 22.75 12.71 3.72
N ALA A 446 22.08 11.56 3.80
CA ALA A 446 20.95 11.36 4.72
C ALA A 446 21.38 11.16 6.18
N MET A 447 22.65 10.82 6.44
CA MET A 447 23.25 10.72 7.78
C MET A 447 23.87 12.05 8.26
N ALA A 448 23.78 13.11 7.46
CA ALA A 448 24.28 14.43 7.86
C ALA A 448 23.60 14.92 9.15
N GLY A 449 24.40 15.21 10.18
CA GLY A 449 23.94 15.68 11.49
C GLY A 449 23.43 14.58 12.44
N VAL A 450 23.58 13.30 12.08
CA VAL A 450 23.34 12.17 12.99
C VAL A 450 24.52 12.02 13.96
N SER A 451 24.24 11.64 15.21
CA SER A 451 25.26 11.44 16.25
C SER A 451 26.23 10.31 15.90
N SER A 452 27.49 10.44 16.32
CA SER A 452 28.55 9.48 15.98
C SER A 452 28.24 8.07 16.45
N ASP A 453 27.67 7.89 17.64
CA ASP A 453 27.33 6.56 18.18
C ASP A 453 26.28 5.81 17.32
N VAL A 454 25.39 6.54 16.64
CA VAL A 454 24.43 5.97 15.69
C VAL A 454 25.09 5.71 14.34
N VAL A 455 25.95 6.63 13.88
CA VAL A 455 26.74 6.45 12.66
C VAL A 455 27.60 5.20 12.75
N ASP A 456 28.37 5.03 13.83
CA ASP A 456 29.28 3.91 14.05
C ASP A 456 28.53 2.58 14.07
N ARG A 457 27.41 2.52 14.81
CA ARG A 457 26.54 1.34 14.88
C ARG A 457 25.99 0.96 13.50
N GLN A 458 25.54 1.95 12.73
CA GLN A 458 25.00 1.71 11.40
C GLN A 458 26.10 1.28 10.41
N LEU A 459 27.31 1.85 10.51
CA LEU A 459 28.46 1.45 9.68
C LEU A 459 28.80 -0.03 9.86
N GLN A 460 28.75 -0.56 11.09
CA GLN A 460 28.96 -1.98 11.34
C GLN A 460 28.02 -2.88 10.52
N HIS A 461 26.77 -2.46 10.31
CA HIS A 461 25.84 -3.22 9.47
C HIS A 461 26.23 -3.19 7.99
N PHE A 462 26.67 -2.04 7.47
CA PHE A 462 27.16 -1.95 6.10
C PHE A 462 28.41 -2.81 5.88
N PHE A 463 29.38 -2.80 6.81
CA PHE A 463 30.57 -3.66 6.77
C PHE A 463 30.22 -5.16 6.78
N ARG A 464 29.24 -5.57 7.58
CA ARG A 464 28.78 -6.96 7.63
C ARG A 464 28.07 -7.41 6.35
N ALA A 465 27.44 -6.50 5.61
CA ALA A 465 26.86 -6.80 4.30
C ALA A 465 27.92 -6.89 3.20
N ASP A 466 28.85 -5.95 3.17
CA ASP A 466 29.98 -5.93 2.24
C ASP A 466 31.06 -4.93 2.73
N PRO A 467 32.33 -5.31 2.89
CA PRO A 467 33.39 -4.38 3.34
C PRO A 467 33.51 -3.12 2.47
N ALA A 468 33.41 -3.26 1.14
CA ALA A 468 33.51 -2.11 0.23
C ALA A 468 32.31 -1.15 0.37
N TYR A 469 31.16 -1.66 0.82
CA TYR A 469 29.99 -0.83 1.10
C TYR A 469 30.19 0.01 2.35
N GLY A 470 30.70 -0.61 3.43
CA GLY A 470 31.04 0.08 4.68
C GLY A 470 32.15 1.12 4.49
N GLU A 471 33.26 0.74 3.85
CA GLU A 471 34.42 1.62 3.60
C GLU A 471 34.05 2.88 2.81
N ALA A 472 33.23 2.73 1.77
CA ALA A 472 32.81 3.84 0.93
C ALA A 472 31.96 4.85 1.72
N ILE A 473 31.05 4.39 2.59
CA ILE A 473 30.23 5.27 3.42
C ILE A 473 31.09 5.94 4.50
N ALA A 474 31.93 5.17 5.20
CA ALA A 474 32.83 5.70 6.22
C ALA A 474 33.75 6.79 5.66
N THR A 475 34.26 6.60 4.44
CA THR A 475 35.08 7.59 3.73
C THR A 475 34.31 8.90 3.49
N LEU A 476 33.06 8.84 3.00
CA LEU A 476 32.26 10.06 2.79
C LEU A 476 31.85 10.76 4.08
N LEU A 477 31.71 10.01 5.18
CA LEU A 477 31.41 10.55 6.51
C LEU A 477 32.65 11.02 7.26
N ASN A 478 33.87 10.80 6.73
CA ASN A 478 35.16 11.07 7.38
C ASN A 478 35.34 10.35 8.74
N VAL A 479 34.83 9.11 8.85
CA VAL A 479 35.01 8.26 10.03
C VAL A 479 36.30 7.44 9.90
N GLN A 480 37.13 7.38 10.95
CA GLN A 480 38.35 6.57 10.91
C GLN A 480 37.99 5.09 11.08
N LEU A 481 38.46 4.22 10.17
CA LEU A 481 38.09 2.81 10.15
C LEU A 481 38.52 2.01 11.39
N ASN A 482 39.45 2.52 12.19
CA ASN A 482 39.83 1.92 13.47
C ASN A 482 38.76 2.12 14.56
N GLU A 483 37.73 2.93 14.30
CA GLU A 483 36.63 3.29 15.20
C GLU A 483 35.33 2.51 14.92
N VAL A 484 35.27 1.72 13.83
CA VAL A 484 34.03 1.10 13.31
C VAL A 484 33.88 -0.38 13.67
#